data_AF-A0A9W7WX38-F1
#
_entry.id   AF-A0A9W7WX38-F1
#
_cell.length_a   1.000
_cell.length_b   1.000
_cell.length_c   1.000
_cell.angle_alpha   90.00
_cell.angle_beta   90.00
_cell.angle_gamma   90.00
#
_symmetry.space_group_name_H-M   'P 1'
#
loop_
_entity.id
_entity.type
_entity.pdbx_description
1 polymer ?
#
loop_
_entity_poly.entity_id
_entity_poly.type
_entity_poly.pdbx_seq_one_letter_code
_entity_poly.pdbx_strand_id
1 'polypeptide(L)'
;VSAGNMDRLNENIDSFSGWDTIEWHYLYLEDLRRHRSINRVAYFEVEIVDPKSKVQLCYLDKVEPNATIAEIKTLLHKIYPKFYPSRQALKLHPEGKALSDDDVLEDLPVGTTATMFFQDLGPQLGWTMVFLAECLGPLFVYLLFYFRLPYIYGPEYDYTQSPFKVVKLACWCHTLHYIKKLVETIFIHRFSDGTLPLRTIMQICLYYWGFAAWQAYYINHPLYTPATYGKLQIYSALAMFLICECGNLSVHLVLNQISCIGSRPIEIPYPTRNPLTWLFFFVSCPNYTYEVGSWLSFTVMTQCVPVGVFAFLGFAQMTMWARAKHKTYIEEFEDYPVLRSAIIPLFL
;
A
#
# COMPACT_ATOMS: atom_id res chain seq x y z
N VAL A 1 21.40 30.16 -13.90
CA VAL A 1 20.07 29.51 -14.06
C VAL A 1 20.21 28.09 -13.53
N SER A 2 20.48 27.90 -12.24
CA SER A 2 19.65 28.07 -11.04
C SER A 2 19.41 26.66 -10.49
N ALA A 3 20.01 26.40 -9.33
CA ALA A 3 19.97 25.17 -8.56
C ALA A 3 18.58 24.82 -8.00
N GLY A 4 17.52 25.54 -8.39
CA GLY A 4 16.15 25.37 -7.89
C GLY A 4 15.32 24.23 -8.51
N ASN A 5 15.91 23.36 -9.34
CA ASN A 5 15.19 22.23 -9.96
C ASN A 5 15.54 20.85 -9.36
N MET A 6 16.53 20.76 -8.46
CA MET A 6 16.82 19.51 -7.73
C MET A 6 16.02 19.38 -6.42
N ASP A 7 15.52 20.48 -5.85
CA ASP A 7 14.73 20.44 -4.61
C ASP A 7 13.29 19.92 -4.81
N ARG A 8 12.71 20.06 -6.02
CA ARG A 8 11.35 19.57 -6.31
C ARG A 8 11.23 18.06 -6.56
N LEU A 9 12.36 17.37 -6.67
CA LEU A 9 12.39 15.90 -6.75
C LEU A 9 12.53 15.25 -5.37
N ASN A 10 13.00 15.99 -4.36
CA ASN A 10 13.05 15.49 -2.97
C ASN A 10 11.68 15.55 -2.26
N GLU A 11 10.80 16.50 -2.58
CA GLU A 11 9.46 16.59 -1.96
C GLU A 11 8.52 15.41 -2.32
N ASN A 12 8.83 14.62 -3.36
CA ASN A 12 8.06 13.39 -3.67
C ASN A 12 8.64 12.13 -3.02
N ILE A 13 9.78 12.22 -2.32
CA ILE A 13 10.34 11.10 -1.55
C ILE A 13 9.69 11.05 -0.15
N ASP A 14 9.18 12.17 0.34
CA ASP A 14 8.44 12.26 1.62
C ASP A 14 7.01 11.70 1.56
N SER A 15 6.50 11.30 0.38
CA SER A 15 5.23 10.57 0.33
C SER A 15 5.36 9.08 0.72
N PHE A 16 6.58 8.63 1.00
CA PHE A 16 6.88 7.27 1.50
C PHE A 16 7.43 7.25 2.94
N SER A 17 7.48 8.40 3.63
CA SER A 17 7.98 8.55 5.01
C SER A 17 6.88 8.57 6.08
N GLY A 18 5.69 8.04 5.78
CA GLY A 18 4.56 7.94 6.73
C GLY A 18 4.76 6.96 7.90
N TRP A 19 5.99 6.66 8.29
CA TRP A 19 6.34 5.73 9.38
C TRP A 19 7.13 6.36 10.53
N ASP A 20 7.44 7.65 10.51
CA ASP A 20 8.17 8.28 11.62
C ASP A 20 7.32 9.32 12.36
N THR A 21 7.48 9.31 13.68
CA THR A 21 6.99 10.23 14.73
C THR A 21 5.53 10.12 15.17
N ILE A 22 5.29 9.26 16.16
CA ILE A 22 4.44 9.56 17.32
C ILE A 22 4.99 8.80 18.56
N GLU A 23 5.66 9.51 19.47
CA GLU A 23 5.90 9.06 20.85
C GLU A 23 4.60 9.18 21.67
N TRP A 24 4.23 8.14 22.41
CA TRP A 24 3.24 8.25 23.49
C TRP A 24 3.67 7.43 24.71
N HIS A 25 3.57 8.05 25.89
CA HIS A 25 3.89 7.50 27.19
C HIS A 25 2.82 6.48 27.66
N TYR A 26 3.29 5.40 28.31
CA TYR A 26 2.53 4.33 28.94
C TYR A 26 1.51 4.81 29.99
N LEU A 27 0.32 4.19 30.04
CA LEU A 27 -0.47 4.04 31.28
C LEU A 27 -1.26 2.71 31.29
N TYR A 28 -1.17 2.04 32.44
CA TYR A 28 -1.79 0.76 32.82
C TYR A 28 -3.33 0.80 32.80
N LEU A 29 -3.96 -0.34 32.46
CA LEU A 29 -5.37 -0.62 32.71
C LEU A 29 -5.54 -1.23 34.12
N GLU A 30 -6.26 -0.52 35.00
CA GLU A 30 -7.00 -1.14 36.10
C GLU A 30 -8.47 -0.71 36.08
N ASP A 31 -9.26 -1.65 36.59
CA ASP A 31 -10.71 -1.87 36.56
C ASP A 31 -11.59 -0.72 37.09
N LEU A 32 -12.85 -0.66 36.64
CA LEU A 32 -14.07 -0.72 37.49
C LEU A 32 -15.32 -0.13 36.83
N ARG A 33 -16.40 -0.92 36.93
CA ARG A 33 -17.82 -0.56 36.80
C ARG A 33 -18.13 0.86 37.29
N ARG A 34 -18.87 1.65 36.50
CA ARG A 34 -19.56 2.85 37.00
C ARG A 34 -21.06 2.86 36.70
N HIS A 35 -21.78 3.11 37.79
CA HIS A 35 -23.18 3.47 37.85
C HIS A 35 -23.52 4.69 36.99
N ARG A 36 -24.75 4.69 36.45
CA ARG A 36 -25.38 5.87 35.84
C ARG A 36 -25.53 6.98 36.89
N SER A 37 -24.76 8.04 36.78
CA SER A 37 -25.17 9.38 37.22
C SER A 37 -25.64 10.16 36.00
N ILE A 38 -26.77 10.86 36.15
CA ILE A 38 -27.27 11.79 35.13
C ILE A 38 -26.34 13.00 35.14
N ASN A 39 -25.33 13.02 34.27
CA ASN A 39 -24.46 14.17 34.08
C ASN A 39 -25.15 15.19 33.18
N ARG A 40 -25.18 16.45 33.60
CA ARG A 40 -25.43 17.58 32.69
C ARG A 40 -24.29 17.59 31.68
N VAL A 41 -24.55 17.15 30.46
CA VAL A 41 -23.54 17.13 29.39
C VAL A 41 -23.19 18.59 29.05
N ALA A 42 -21.96 19.01 29.36
CA ALA A 42 -21.41 20.25 28.85
C ALA A 42 -21.04 20.02 27.39
N TYR A 43 -21.57 20.84 26.48
CA TYR A 43 -21.27 20.74 25.06
C TYR A 43 -20.12 21.67 24.69
N PHE A 44 -19.36 21.27 23.67
CA PHE A 44 -18.36 22.10 23.01
C PHE A 44 -18.97 22.83 21.81
N GLU A 45 -18.42 24.00 21.53
CA GLU A 45 -18.66 24.76 20.32
C GLU A 45 -17.50 24.53 19.36
N VAL A 46 -17.77 24.07 18.13
CA VAL A 46 -16.73 23.84 17.12
C VAL A 46 -16.94 24.80 15.96
N GLU A 47 -15.93 25.66 15.73
CA GLU A 47 -15.89 26.58 14.62
C GLU A 47 -14.95 26.04 13.55
N ILE A 48 -15.47 25.83 12.33
CA ILE A 48 -14.68 25.35 11.20
C ILE A 48 -14.46 26.52 10.25
N VAL A 49 -13.19 26.83 9.97
CA VAL A 49 -12.78 28.06 9.28
C VAL A 49 -11.93 27.73 8.05
N ASP A 50 -12.05 28.53 7.00
CA ASP A 50 -11.14 28.47 5.86
C ASP A 50 -9.76 29.05 6.24
N PRO A 51 -8.65 28.31 6.03
CA PRO A 51 -7.33 28.71 6.50
C PRO A 51 -6.82 30.01 5.86
N LYS A 52 -7.24 30.32 4.62
CA LYS A 52 -6.74 31.46 3.83
C LYS A 52 -7.55 32.72 4.06
N SER A 53 -8.87 32.62 3.90
CA SER A 53 -9.80 33.74 4.00
C SER A 53 -10.23 34.04 5.43
N LYS A 54 -9.98 33.12 6.37
CA LYS A 54 -10.47 33.17 7.77
C LYS A 54 -12.00 33.28 7.87
N VAL A 55 -12.71 32.97 6.78
CA VAL A 55 -14.17 32.92 6.77
C VAL A 55 -14.62 31.66 7.47
N GLN A 56 -15.55 31.83 8.41
CA GLN A 56 -16.23 30.74 9.08
C GLN A 56 -17.05 29.95 8.05
N LEU A 57 -16.70 28.68 7.88
CA LEU A 57 -17.40 27.75 6.97
C LEU A 57 -18.55 27.07 7.69
N CYS A 58 -18.38 26.70 8.96
CA CYS A 58 -19.39 25.99 9.73
C CYS A 58 -19.25 26.30 11.22
N TYR A 59 -20.38 26.27 11.92
CA TYR A 59 -20.47 26.34 13.38
C TYR A 59 -21.29 25.17 13.89
N LEU A 60 -20.75 24.44 14.86
CA LEU A 60 -21.43 23.35 15.54
C LEU A 60 -21.56 23.74 17.01
N ASP A 61 -22.78 24.02 17.47
CA ASP A 61 -23.06 24.59 18.79
C ASP A 61 -23.19 23.54 19.91
N LYS A 62 -23.33 22.26 19.55
CA LYS A 62 -23.63 21.16 20.49
C LYS A 62 -22.85 19.89 20.15
N VAL A 63 -21.52 19.96 20.22
CA VAL A 63 -20.66 18.78 20.04
C VAL A 63 -20.39 18.14 21.41
N GLU A 64 -20.56 16.83 21.52
CA GLU A 64 -20.25 16.11 22.77
C GLU A 64 -18.73 16.13 23.03
N PRO A 65 -18.26 16.24 24.28
CA PRO A 65 -16.83 16.28 24.61
C PRO A 65 -16.04 15.06 24.11
N ASN A 66 -16.66 13.88 24.20
CA ASN A 66 -16.09 12.61 23.76
C ASN A 66 -16.26 12.36 22.25
N ALA A 67 -16.75 13.35 21.49
CA ALA A 67 -16.91 13.23 20.05
C ALA A 67 -15.54 13.13 19.37
N THR A 68 -15.44 12.22 18.41
CA THR A 68 -14.20 12.06 17.63
C THR A 68 -14.15 13.04 16.47
N ILE A 69 -12.95 13.28 15.94
CA ILE A 69 -12.80 14.06 14.71
C ILE A 69 -13.56 13.42 13.54
N ALA A 70 -13.65 12.09 13.47
CA ALA A 70 -14.48 11.40 12.47
C ALA A 70 -15.96 11.80 12.54
N GLU A 71 -16.50 11.94 13.75
CA GLU A 71 -17.87 12.39 13.98
C GLU A 71 -18.06 13.86 13.57
N ILE A 72 -17.12 14.74 13.92
CA ILE A 72 -17.13 16.15 13.50
C ILE A 72 -17.10 16.26 11.97
N LYS A 73 -16.24 15.48 11.29
CA LYS A 73 -16.21 15.42 9.81
C LYS A 73 -17.53 14.94 9.23
N THR A 74 -18.19 13.98 9.90
CA THR A 74 -19.51 13.49 9.50
C THR A 74 -20.59 14.57 9.67
N LEU A 75 -20.53 15.36 10.74
CA LEU A 75 -21.41 16.53 10.93
C LEU A 75 -21.20 17.58 9.82
N LEU A 76 -19.94 17.88 9.48
CA LEU A 76 -19.64 18.80 8.37
C LEU A 76 -20.16 18.27 7.04
N HIS A 77 -20.04 16.96 6.79
CA HIS A 77 -20.54 16.32 5.58
C HIS A 77 -22.07 16.42 5.43
N LYS A 78 -22.81 16.32 6.54
CA LYS A 78 -24.28 16.51 6.53
C LYS A 78 -24.67 17.91 6.05
N ILE A 79 -23.87 18.93 6.37
CA ILE A 79 -24.11 20.33 5.97
C ILE A 79 -23.59 20.58 4.54
N TYR A 80 -22.43 20.03 4.21
CA TYR A 80 -21.79 20.14 2.90
C TYR A 80 -21.56 18.77 2.27
N PRO A 81 -22.55 18.19 1.57
CA PRO A 81 -22.47 16.85 0.99
C PRO A 81 -21.29 16.62 0.02
N LYS A 82 -20.76 17.70 -0.58
CA LYS A 82 -19.57 17.63 -1.44
C LYS A 82 -18.30 17.18 -0.70
N PHE A 83 -18.21 17.48 0.59
CA PHE A 83 -17.04 17.19 1.42
C PHE A 83 -17.33 15.95 2.27
N TYR A 84 -17.18 14.77 1.67
CA TYR A 84 -17.25 13.51 2.42
C TYR A 84 -16.05 13.35 3.37
N PRO A 85 -16.17 12.61 4.49
CA PRO A 85 -15.19 12.65 5.59
C PRO A 85 -13.73 12.49 5.18
N SER A 86 -13.38 11.52 4.33
CA SER A 86 -11.98 11.30 3.93
C SER A 86 -11.38 12.43 3.08
N ARG A 87 -12.20 13.27 2.44
CA ARG A 87 -11.74 14.48 1.71
C ARG A 87 -11.40 15.64 2.65
N GLN A 88 -11.81 15.55 3.91
CA GLN A 88 -11.64 16.61 4.90
C GLN A 88 -10.36 16.40 5.72
N ALA A 89 -9.49 17.40 5.75
CA ALA A 89 -8.46 17.52 6.78
C ALA A 89 -8.83 18.68 7.72
N LEU A 90 -8.95 18.38 9.01
CA LEU A 90 -9.17 19.37 10.07
C LEU A 90 -7.87 19.56 10.84
N LYS A 91 -7.50 20.80 11.11
CA LYS A 91 -6.26 21.18 11.81
C LYS A 91 -6.53 22.19 12.89
N LEU A 92 -5.80 22.13 14.01
CA LEU A 92 -5.88 23.18 15.05
C LEU A 92 -5.14 24.46 14.64
N HIS A 93 -4.17 24.35 13.74
CA HIS A 93 -3.43 25.48 13.18
C HIS A 93 -3.38 25.40 11.65
N PRO A 94 -3.38 26.54 10.93
CA PRO A 94 -3.39 26.53 9.45
C PRO A 94 -2.21 25.75 8.84
N GLU A 95 -1.04 25.85 9.46
CA GLU A 95 0.19 25.16 9.04
C GLU A 95 0.46 23.87 9.85
N GLY A 96 -0.45 23.51 10.76
CA GLY A 96 -0.32 22.33 11.59
C GLY A 96 -0.56 21.01 10.84
N LYS A 97 -0.28 19.90 11.54
CA LYS A 97 -0.65 18.55 11.11
C LYS A 97 -2.18 18.40 11.16
N ALA A 98 -2.73 17.59 10.25
CA ALA A 98 -4.13 17.19 10.31
C ALA A 98 -4.36 16.30 11.54
N LEU A 99 -5.51 16.50 12.19
CA LEU A 99 -5.96 15.67 13.30
C LEU A 99 -6.32 14.27 12.80
N SER A 100 -6.06 13.27 13.64
CA SER A 100 -6.46 11.88 13.42
C SER A 100 -7.98 11.75 13.53
N ASP A 101 -8.56 10.80 12.81
CA ASP A 101 -10.00 10.52 12.90
C ASP A 101 -10.41 10.00 14.28
N ASP A 102 -9.47 9.36 14.99
CA ASP A 102 -9.65 8.81 16.35
C ASP A 102 -9.42 9.84 17.46
N ASP A 103 -8.91 11.04 17.14
CA ASP A 103 -8.67 12.08 18.15
C ASP A 103 -10.01 12.49 18.77
N VAL A 104 -10.04 12.56 20.10
CA VAL A 104 -11.24 12.94 20.88
C VAL A 104 -11.18 14.44 21.19
N LEU A 105 -12.30 15.13 21.00
CA LEU A 105 -12.36 16.60 21.12
C LEU A 105 -11.88 17.12 22.48
N GLU A 106 -12.24 16.46 23.59
CA GLU A 106 -11.84 16.88 24.94
C GLU A 106 -10.35 16.66 25.26
N ASP A 107 -9.68 15.76 24.55
CA ASP A 107 -8.24 15.49 24.71
C ASP A 107 -7.37 16.49 23.92
N LEU A 108 -7.98 17.29 23.04
CA LEU A 108 -7.28 18.29 22.27
C LEU A 108 -6.97 19.53 23.13
N PRO A 109 -5.88 20.27 22.84
CA PRO A 109 -5.51 21.49 23.56
C PRO A 109 -6.41 22.68 23.16
N VAL A 110 -7.72 22.53 23.36
CA VAL A 110 -8.77 23.50 23.03
C VAL A 110 -9.61 23.82 24.27
N GLY A 111 -10.19 25.03 24.30
CA GLY A 111 -11.15 25.40 25.34
C GLY A 111 -12.55 24.82 25.07
N THR A 112 -13.57 25.39 25.70
CA THR A 112 -14.99 25.05 25.40
C THR A 112 -15.40 25.40 23.96
N THR A 113 -14.62 26.25 23.30
CA THR A 113 -14.76 26.61 21.89
C THR A 113 -13.49 26.16 21.15
N ALA A 114 -13.65 25.27 20.17
CA ALA A 114 -12.56 24.72 19.36
C ALA A 114 -12.62 25.30 17.93
N THR A 115 -11.60 26.06 17.55
CA THR A 115 -11.45 26.53 16.16
C THR A 115 -10.61 25.55 15.36
N MET A 116 -11.17 25.01 14.29
CA MET A 116 -10.53 24.07 13.38
C MET A 116 -10.43 24.66 11.97
N PHE A 117 -9.27 24.50 11.33
CA PHE A 117 -9.03 24.91 9.96
C PHE A 117 -9.32 23.77 8.99
N PHE A 118 -10.20 24.01 8.03
CA PHE A 118 -10.58 23.04 7.01
C PHE A 118 -9.65 23.09 5.79
N GLN A 119 -9.14 21.95 5.38
CA GLN A 119 -8.40 21.78 4.14
C GLN A 119 -9.09 20.70 3.27
N ASP A 120 -9.44 21.08 2.05
CA ASP A 120 -9.96 20.15 1.03
C ASP A 120 -8.79 19.38 0.40
N LEU A 121 -8.73 18.07 0.65
CA LEU A 121 -7.72 17.16 0.08
C LEU A 121 -8.02 16.76 -1.38
N GLY A 122 -9.19 17.12 -1.90
CA GLY A 122 -9.69 16.65 -3.19
C GLY A 122 -10.18 15.19 -3.15
N PRO A 123 -10.47 14.58 -4.31
CA PRO A 123 -10.96 13.21 -4.37
C PRO A 123 -9.97 12.21 -3.76
N GLN A 124 -10.45 11.43 -2.79
CA GLN A 124 -9.72 10.37 -2.09
C GLN A 124 -10.33 9.00 -2.40
N LEU A 125 -9.50 7.97 -2.49
CA LEU A 125 -9.96 6.58 -2.59
C LEU A 125 -9.29 5.74 -1.49
N GLY A 126 -10.04 4.78 -0.96
CA GLY A 126 -9.52 3.83 0.02
C GLY A 126 -8.52 2.85 -0.59
N TRP A 127 -7.62 2.33 0.24
CA TRP A 127 -6.53 1.44 -0.16
C TRP A 127 -6.97 0.24 -1.01
N THR A 128 -8.10 -0.41 -0.68
CA THR A 128 -8.61 -1.54 -1.46
C THR A 128 -8.80 -1.17 -2.94
N MET A 129 -9.37 0.01 -3.22
CA MET A 129 -9.57 0.46 -4.61
C MET A 129 -8.25 0.79 -5.30
N VAL A 130 -7.27 1.32 -4.55
CA VAL A 130 -5.92 1.58 -5.07
C VAL A 130 -5.27 0.28 -5.54
N PHE A 131 -5.22 -0.74 -4.68
CA PHE A 131 -4.59 -2.03 -5.02
C PHE A 131 -5.33 -2.76 -6.14
N LEU A 132 -6.66 -2.67 -6.20
CA LEU A 132 -7.45 -3.22 -7.30
C LEU A 132 -7.10 -2.55 -8.64
N ALA A 133 -7.06 -1.22 -8.68
CA ALA A 133 -6.70 -0.48 -9.89
C ALA A 133 -5.24 -0.72 -10.31
N GLU A 134 -4.34 -0.80 -9.33
CA GLU A 134 -2.93 -1.15 -9.52
C GLU A 134 -2.75 -2.52 -10.16
N CYS A 135 -3.56 -3.51 -9.78
CA CYS A 135 -3.43 -4.90 -10.26
C CYS A 135 -4.25 -5.19 -11.53
N LEU A 136 -5.43 -4.59 -11.71
CA LEU A 136 -6.29 -4.82 -12.88
C LEU A 136 -5.65 -4.33 -14.18
N GLY A 137 -4.95 -3.20 -14.13
CA GLY A 137 -4.32 -2.63 -15.31
C GLY A 137 -3.24 -3.51 -15.92
N PRO A 138 -2.18 -3.91 -15.17
CA PRO A 138 -1.15 -4.80 -15.68
C PRO A 138 -1.73 -6.08 -16.28
N LEU A 139 -2.72 -6.68 -15.63
CA LEU A 139 -3.42 -7.86 -16.14
C LEU A 139 -4.04 -7.59 -17.52
N PHE A 140 -4.85 -6.53 -17.64
CA PHE A 140 -5.51 -6.18 -18.89
C PHE A 140 -4.49 -5.80 -19.97
N VAL A 141 -3.55 -4.90 -19.65
CA VAL A 141 -2.52 -4.40 -20.54
C VAL A 141 -1.69 -5.54 -21.11
N TYR A 142 -1.20 -6.47 -20.29
CA TYR A 142 -0.39 -7.59 -20.76
C TYR A 142 -1.16 -8.44 -21.79
N LEU A 143 -2.45 -8.70 -21.55
CA LEU A 143 -3.29 -9.48 -22.46
C LEU A 143 -3.46 -8.80 -23.83
N LEU A 144 -3.48 -7.46 -23.90
CA LEU A 144 -3.52 -6.73 -25.18
C LEU A 144 -2.31 -7.05 -26.05
N PHE A 145 -1.11 -7.08 -25.47
CA PHE A 145 0.12 -7.42 -26.18
C PHE A 145 0.23 -8.92 -26.48
N TYR A 146 -0.26 -9.79 -25.59
CA TYR A 146 -0.27 -11.25 -25.80
C TYR A 146 -1.17 -11.65 -26.97
N PHE A 147 -2.37 -11.08 -27.05
CA PHE A 147 -3.29 -11.31 -28.17
C PHE A 147 -2.91 -10.54 -29.44
N ARG A 148 -1.86 -9.71 -29.39
CA ARG A 148 -1.38 -8.88 -30.52
C ARG A 148 -2.53 -8.12 -31.16
N LEU A 149 -3.22 -7.30 -30.36
CA LEU A 149 -4.28 -6.44 -30.90
C LEU A 149 -3.73 -5.54 -32.03
N PRO A 150 -4.59 -5.14 -32.98
CA PRO A 150 -4.20 -4.25 -34.06
C PRO A 150 -3.48 -2.99 -33.58
N TYR A 151 -2.58 -2.47 -34.41
CA TYR A 151 -1.78 -1.25 -34.18
C TYR A 151 -0.64 -1.37 -33.15
N ILE A 152 -0.38 -2.54 -32.56
CA ILE A 152 0.71 -2.71 -31.58
C ILE A 152 2.07 -3.02 -32.24
N TYR A 153 2.11 -3.99 -33.15
CA TYR A 153 3.34 -4.40 -33.85
C TYR A 153 3.25 -4.02 -35.34
N GLY A 154 2.72 -4.91 -36.17
CA GLY A 154 2.43 -4.68 -37.59
C GLY A 154 1.19 -5.49 -38.02
N PRO A 155 0.43 -5.04 -39.04
CA PRO A 155 -0.84 -5.66 -39.42
C PRO A 155 -0.77 -7.15 -39.74
N GLU A 156 0.37 -7.62 -40.24
CA GLU A 156 0.62 -9.04 -40.54
C GLU A 156 0.69 -9.94 -39.29
N TYR A 157 0.82 -9.34 -38.11
CA TYR A 157 0.90 -10.04 -36.82
C TYR A 157 -0.38 -9.91 -35.99
N ASP A 158 -1.40 -9.20 -36.48
CA ASP A 158 -2.66 -8.99 -35.77
C ASP A 158 -3.30 -10.34 -35.43
N TYR A 159 -3.61 -10.54 -34.14
CA TYR A 159 -4.19 -11.78 -33.60
C TYR A 159 -3.38 -13.07 -33.83
N THR A 160 -2.12 -12.96 -34.27
CA THR A 160 -1.25 -14.12 -34.43
C THR A 160 -0.72 -14.61 -33.08
N GLN A 161 -0.46 -15.91 -32.97
CA GLN A 161 0.14 -16.49 -31.76
C GLN A 161 1.65 -16.67 -31.93
N SER A 162 2.40 -16.44 -30.85
CA SER A 162 3.83 -16.77 -30.82
C SER A 162 4.04 -18.29 -30.89
N PRO A 163 4.99 -18.78 -31.72
CA PRO A 163 5.32 -20.21 -31.78
C PRO A 163 6.03 -20.72 -30.52
N PHE A 164 6.60 -19.81 -29.71
CA PHE A 164 7.41 -20.17 -28.56
C PHE A 164 6.55 -20.46 -27.33
N LYS A 165 6.73 -21.65 -26.74
CA LYS A 165 6.01 -22.07 -25.52
C LYS A 165 6.26 -21.12 -24.34
N VAL A 166 7.47 -20.55 -24.23
CA VAL A 166 7.83 -19.64 -23.14
C VAL A 166 6.97 -18.38 -23.11
N VAL A 167 6.52 -17.86 -24.26
CA VAL A 167 5.63 -16.68 -24.32
C VAL A 167 4.26 -17.01 -23.72
N LYS A 168 3.74 -18.21 -24.01
CA LYS A 168 2.49 -18.71 -23.39
C LYS A 168 2.64 -18.92 -21.89
N LEU A 169 3.74 -19.55 -21.46
CA LEU A 169 4.04 -19.73 -20.04
C LEU A 169 4.19 -18.38 -19.32
N ALA A 170 4.81 -17.39 -19.98
CA ALA A 170 4.99 -16.06 -19.42
C ALA A 170 3.65 -15.34 -19.24
N CYS A 171 2.74 -15.45 -20.22
CA CYS A 171 1.37 -14.97 -20.11
C CYS A 171 0.62 -15.63 -18.94
N TRP A 172 0.72 -16.95 -18.78
CA TRP A 172 0.14 -17.66 -17.65
C TRP A 172 0.70 -17.19 -16.31
N CYS A 173 2.03 -17.08 -16.18
CA CYS A 173 2.66 -16.62 -14.94
C CYS A 173 2.23 -15.20 -14.57
N HIS A 174 2.29 -14.27 -15.52
CA HIS A 174 1.88 -12.89 -15.31
C HIS A 174 0.39 -12.79 -14.94
N THR A 175 -0.47 -13.49 -15.67
CA THR A 175 -1.91 -13.51 -15.42
C THR A 175 -2.24 -14.09 -14.04
N LEU A 176 -1.65 -15.24 -13.69
CA LEU A 176 -1.89 -15.89 -12.40
C LEU A 176 -1.37 -15.04 -11.24
N HIS A 177 -0.22 -14.38 -11.39
CA HIS A 177 0.31 -13.46 -10.38
C HIS A 177 -0.65 -12.31 -10.08
N TYR A 178 -1.14 -11.61 -11.11
CA TYR A 178 -2.07 -10.50 -10.89
C TYR A 178 -3.45 -10.96 -10.45
N ILE A 179 -3.95 -12.12 -10.92
CA ILE A 179 -5.20 -12.71 -10.41
C ILE A 179 -5.04 -13.06 -8.92
N LYS A 180 -3.93 -13.69 -8.52
CA LYS A 180 -3.62 -13.98 -7.12
C LYS A 180 -3.64 -12.70 -6.29
N LYS A 181 -2.98 -11.63 -6.74
CA LYS A 181 -2.96 -10.34 -6.04
C LYS A 181 -4.35 -9.70 -5.94
N LEU A 182 -5.19 -9.82 -6.97
CA LEU A 182 -6.58 -9.36 -6.93
C LEU A 182 -7.39 -10.14 -5.88
N VAL A 183 -7.28 -11.48 -5.89
CA VAL A 183 -7.96 -12.34 -4.91
C VAL A 183 -7.48 -12.02 -3.50
N GLU A 184 -6.16 -11.87 -3.30
CA GLU A 184 -5.59 -11.49 -2.01
C GLU A 184 -6.09 -10.12 -1.55
N THR A 185 -6.13 -9.13 -2.44
CA THR A 185 -6.64 -7.78 -2.13
C THR A 185 -8.11 -7.82 -1.67
N ILE A 186 -8.95 -8.63 -2.31
CA ILE A 186 -10.39 -8.70 -2.01
C ILE A 186 -10.67 -9.52 -0.75
N PHE A 187 -9.98 -10.64 -0.56
CA PHE A 187 -10.36 -11.66 0.42
C PHE A 187 -9.37 -11.86 1.57
N ILE A 188 -8.10 -11.47 1.41
CA ILE A 188 -7.02 -11.79 2.36
C ILE A 188 -6.42 -10.52 2.98
N HIS A 189 -6.29 -9.42 2.28
CA HIS A 189 -5.70 -8.22 2.85
C HIS A 189 -6.71 -7.47 3.72
N ARG A 190 -6.26 -7.07 4.91
CA ARG A 190 -6.97 -6.11 5.76
C ARG A 190 -6.25 -4.78 5.64
N PHE A 191 -6.86 -3.85 4.93
CA PHE A 191 -6.31 -2.51 4.77
C PHE A 191 -6.76 -1.62 5.93
N SER A 192 -5.91 -0.68 6.32
CA SER A 192 -6.30 0.40 7.23
C SER A 192 -7.33 1.33 6.58
N ASP A 193 -8.11 2.03 7.39
CA ASP A 193 -9.15 3.00 6.95
C ASP A 193 -8.60 4.26 6.26
N GLY A 194 -7.28 4.35 6.07
CA GLY A 194 -6.62 5.42 5.33
C GLY A 194 -7.06 5.52 3.86
N THR A 195 -6.86 6.70 3.28
CA THR A 195 -7.16 6.99 1.88
C THR A 195 -5.99 7.68 1.18
N LEU A 196 -5.98 7.64 -0.15
CA LEU A 196 -4.94 8.24 -0.97
C LEU A 196 -5.54 9.21 -2.01
N PRO A 197 -4.87 10.35 -2.30
CA PRO A 197 -5.34 11.28 -3.32
C PRO A 197 -5.36 10.65 -4.70
N LEU A 198 -6.41 10.93 -5.48
CA LEU A 198 -6.59 10.38 -6.83
C LEU A 198 -5.40 10.60 -7.76
N ARG A 199 -4.74 11.77 -7.67
CA ARG A 199 -3.55 12.08 -8.49
C ARG A 199 -2.41 11.12 -8.24
N THR A 200 -2.15 10.77 -6.98
CA THR A 200 -1.12 9.82 -6.59
C THR A 200 -1.46 8.42 -7.10
N ILE A 201 -2.73 8.02 -7.00
CA ILE A 201 -3.21 6.74 -7.52
C ILE A 201 -2.98 6.65 -9.04
N MET A 202 -3.27 7.71 -9.80
CA MET A 202 -3.02 7.73 -11.24
C MET A 202 -1.53 7.56 -11.57
N GLN A 203 -0.63 8.13 -10.78
CA GLN A 203 0.82 7.97 -10.96
C GLN A 203 1.28 6.53 -10.65
N ILE A 204 0.75 5.95 -9.58
CA ILE A 204 1.00 4.53 -9.23
C ILE A 204 0.52 3.62 -10.36
N CYS A 205 -0.71 3.80 -10.83
CA CYS A 205 -1.24 3.04 -11.95
C CYS A 205 -0.39 3.23 -13.21
N LEU A 206 -0.03 4.47 -13.57
CA LEU A 206 0.80 4.72 -14.74
C LEU A 206 2.15 3.99 -14.66
N TYR A 207 2.77 3.96 -13.47
CA TYR A 207 4.00 3.22 -13.24
C TYR A 207 3.80 1.71 -13.52
N TYR A 208 2.87 1.06 -12.82
CA TYR A 208 2.69 -0.39 -12.95
C TYR A 208 2.16 -0.81 -14.34
N TRP A 209 1.22 -0.05 -14.89
CA TRP A 209 0.64 -0.33 -16.20
C TRP A 209 1.67 -0.09 -17.31
N GLY A 210 2.48 0.96 -17.18
CA GLY A 210 3.57 1.27 -18.10
C GLY A 210 4.66 0.20 -18.09
N PHE A 211 5.09 -0.27 -16.92
CA PHE A 211 6.02 -1.39 -16.82
C PHE A 211 5.43 -2.69 -17.36
N ALA A 212 4.14 -2.96 -17.12
CA ALA A 212 3.46 -4.11 -17.69
C ALA A 212 3.43 -4.05 -19.22
N ALA A 213 3.10 -2.89 -19.80
CA ALA A 213 3.14 -2.67 -21.24
C ALA A 213 4.55 -2.87 -21.80
N TRP A 214 5.56 -2.29 -21.15
CA TRP A 214 6.95 -2.39 -21.59
C TRP A 214 7.44 -3.85 -21.60
N GLN A 215 7.18 -4.59 -20.52
CA GLN A 215 7.51 -6.02 -20.44
C GLN A 215 6.76 -6.84 -21.49
N ALA A 216 5.43 -6.64 -21.56
CA ALA A 216 4.56 -7.40 -22.45
C ALA A 216 4.88 -7.15 -23.93
N TYR A 217 5.25 -5.92 -24.30
CA TYR A 217 5.67 -5.59 -25.65
C TYR A 217 6.85 -6.46 -26.10
N TYR A 218 7.92 -6.52 -25.30
CA TYR A 218 9.13 -7.28 -25.68
C TYR A 218 8.92 -8.80 -25.62
N ILE A 219 8.21 -9.31 -24.61
CA ILE A 219 7.96 -10.76 -24.47
C ILE A 219 7.08 -11.29 -25.62
N ASN A 220 6.09 -10.51 -26.05
CA ASN A 220 5.12 -10.95 -27.05
C ASN A 220 5.46 -10.50 -28.48
N HIS A 221 6.54 -9.71 -28.65
CA HIS A 221 7.00 -9.22 -29.94
C HIS A 221 7.18 -10.35 -30.95
N PRO A 222 6.83 -10.17 -32.24
CA PRO A 222 7.07 -11.17 -33.29
C PRO A 222 8.53 -11.64 -33.40
N LEU A 223 9.46 -10.75 -33.09
CA LEU A 223 10.91 -11.00 -33.10
C LEU A 223 11.48 -11.49 -31.75
N TYR A 224 10.62 -11.85 -30.79
CA TYR A 224 11.07 -12.38 -29.51
C TYR A 224 11.94 -13.63 -29.70
N THR A 225 13.08 -13.67 -29.02
CA THR A 225 13.97 -14.83 -29.00
C THR A 225 13.88 -15.53 -27.64
N PRO A 226 13.69 -16.86 -27.61
CA PRO A 226 13.57 -17.58 -26.35
C PRO A 226 14.91 -17.63 -25.60
N ALA A 227 14.84 -17.98 -24.32
CA ALA A 227 15.98 -18.02 -23.43
C ALA A 227 17.15 -18.90 -23.96
N THR A 228 18.37 -18.38 -23.87
CA THR A 228 19.62 -18.93 -24.40
C THR A 228 19.93 -20.33 -23.90
N TYR A 229 19.66 -20.63 -22.63
CA TYR A 229 19.94 -21.95 -22.04
C TYR A 229 18.77 -22.95 -22.19
N GLY A 230 17.77 -22.60 -23.00
CA GLY A 230 16.73 -23.51 -23.46
C GLY A 230 15.75 -23.97 -22.38
N LYS A 231 15.23 -25.19 -22.55
CA LYS A 231 14.08 -25.71 -21.78
C LYS A 231 14.39 -25.84 -20.29
N LEU A 232 15.60 -26.26 -19.91
CA LEU A 232 15.96 -26.47 -18.50
C LEU A 232 15.80 -25.17 -17.71
N GLN A 233 16.37 -24.06 -18.23
CA GLN A 233 16.23 -22.73 -17.64
C GLN A 233 14.76 -22.31 -17.53
N ILE A 234 13.98 -22.48 -18.60
CA ILE A 234 12.57 -22.08 -18.62
C ILE A 234 11.77 -22.84 -17.54
N TYR A 235 11.92 -24.17 -17.46
CA TYR A 235 11.14 -24.99 -16.53
C TYR A 235 11.63 -24.88 -15.09
N SER A 236 12.93 -24.73 -14.84
CA SER A 236 13.45 -24.49 -13.49
C SER A 236 13.00 -23.12 -12.97
N ALA A 237 13.03 -22.09 -13.82
CA ALA A 237 12.54 -20.77 -13.47
C ALA A 237 11.03 -20.75 -13.25
N LEU A 238 10.25 -21.48 -14.06
CA LEU A 238 8.81 -21.67 -13.82
C LEU A 238 8.53 -22.35 -12.48
N ALA A 239 9.26 -23.43 -12.15
CA ALA A 239 9.09 -24.11 -10.87
C ALA A 239 9.40 -23.18 -9.69
N MET A 240 10.49 -22.40 -9.78
CA MET A 240 10.84 -21.41 -8.76
C MET A 240 9.79 -20.31 -8.63
N PHE A 241 9.29 -19.79 -9.77
CA PHE A 241 8.20 -18.82 -9.81
C PHE A 241 6.97 -19.32 -9.04
N LEU A 242 6.54 -20.56 -9.30
CA LEU A 242 5.38 -21.14 -8.62
C LEU A 242 5.61 -21.33 -7.12
N ILE A 243 6.81 -21.77 -6.71
CA ILE A 243 7.17 -21.86 -5.29
C ILE A 243 7.09 -20.48 -4.63
N CYS A 244 7.58 -19.44 -5.30
CA CYS A 244 7.53 -18.07 -4.82
C CYS A 244 6.09 -17.55 -4.71
N GLU A 245 5.24 -17.74 -5.73
CA GLU A 245 3.83 -17.33 -5.69
C GLU A 245 3.07 -18.02 -4.54
N CYS A 246 3.27 -19.34 -4.37
CA CYS A 246 2.68 -20.09 -3.27
C CYS A 246 3.22 -19.63 -1.91
N GLY A 247 4.51 -19.30 -1.83
CA GLY A 247 5.14 -18.81 -0.61
C GLY A 247 4.63 -17.43 -0.21
N ASN A 248 4.53 -16.51 -1.17
CA ASN A 248 3.96 -15.19 -0.97
C ASN A 248 2.51 -15.28 -0.43
N LEU A 249 1.66 -16.08 -1.06
CA LEU A 249 0.28 -16.32 -0.59
C LEU A 249 0.26 -16.94 0.82
N SER A 250 1.10 -17.94 1.07
CA SER A 250 1.20 -18.60 2.38
C SER A 250 1.54 -17.60 3.49
N VAL A 251 2.45 -16.66 3.21
CA VAL A 251 2.81 -15.58 4.14
C VAL A 251 1.65 -14.61 4.33
N HIS A 252 0.97 -14.19 3.26
CA HIS A 252 -0.18 -13.29 3.38
C HIS A 252 -1.33 -13.88 4.21
N LEU A 253 -1.57 -15.19 4.12
CA LEU A 253 -2.54 -15.88 4.97
C LEU A 253 -2.17 -15.84 6.45
N VAL A 254 -0.88 -15.99 6.79
CA VAL A 254 -0.40 -15.83 8.18
C VAL A 254 -0.57 -14.39 8.63
N LEU A 255 -0.18 -13.41 7.80
CA LEU A 255 -0.28 -12.00 8.15
C LEU A 255 -1.74 -11.52 8.34
N ASN A 256 -2.73 -12.11 7.65
CA ASN A 256 -4.14 -11.81 7.90
C ASN A 256 -4.59 -12.19 9.33
N GLN A 257 -4.00 -13.22 9.91
CA GLN A 257 -4.39 -13.73 11.22
C GLN A 257 -3.86 -12.88 12.38
N ILE A 258 -2.87 -12.01 12.10
CA ILE A 258 -2.25 -11.17 13.11
C ILE A 258 -3.18 -10.00 13.45
N SER A 259 -3.38 -9.80 14.74
CA SER A 259 -4.15 -8.66 15.25
C SER A 259 -3.32 -7.38 15.15
N CYS A 260 -3.97 -6.28 14.78
CA CYS A 260 -3.37 -4.96 14.69
C CYS A 260 -4.19 -3.95 15.49
N ILE A 261 -3.51 -2.99 16.14
CA ILE A 261 -4.12 -1.75 16.64
C ILE A 261 -3.82 -0.68 15.59
N GLY A 262 -4.84 -0.30 14.81
CA GLY A 262 -4.65 0.53 13.62
C GLY A 262 -3.69 -0.15 12.63
N SER A 263 -2.56 0.50 12.33
CA SER A 263 -1.51 -0.02 11.44
C SER A 263 -0.39 -0.80 12.15
N ARG A 264 -0.39 -0.85 13.48
CA ARG A 264 0.69 -1.48 14.26
C ARG A 264 0.36 -2.95 14.60
N PRO A 265 1.27 -3.89 14.32
CA PRO A 265 1.06 -5.29 14.69
C PRO A 265 1.17 -5.46 16.21
N ILE A 266 0.28 -6.27 16.79
CA ILE A 266 0.30 -6.60 18.23
C ILE A 266 1.14 -7.87 18.46
N GLU A 267 1.43 -8.62 17.41
CA GLU A 267 2.13 -9.91 17.51
C GLU A 267 3.23 -10.03 16.45
N ILE A 268 4.30 -10.72 16.81
CA ILE A 268 5.37 -11.07 15.89
C ILE A 268 4.91 -12.26 15.00
N PRO A 269 4.98 -12.16 13.67
CA PRO A 269 4.69 -13.30 12.80
C PRO A 269 5.73 -14.42 13.00
N TYR A 270 5.26 -15.65 13.16
CA TYR A 270 6.09 -16.85 13.30
C TYR A 270 5.76 -17.91 12.25
N PRO A 271 6.73 -18.78 11.92
CA PRO A 271 6.52 -19.85 10.96
C PRO A 271 5.51 -20.88 11.48
N THR A 272 4.77 -21.46 10.54
CA THR A 272 3.72 -22.46 10.81
C THR A 272 4.17 -23.86 10.37
N ARG A 273 3.25 -24.83 10.40
CA ARG A 273 3.48 -26.17 9.82
C ARG A 273 3.73 -26.15 8.30
N ASN A 274 3.32 -25.09 7.61
CA ASN A 274 3.59 -24.94 6.18
C ASN A 274 5.06 -24.53 5.97
N PRO A 275 5.88 -25.33 5.27
CA PRO A 275 7.30 -25.04 5.06
C PRO A 275 7.56 -23.73 4.30
N LEU A 276 6.60 -23.27 3.51
CA LEU A 276 6.70 -21.97 2.81
C LEU A 276 6.64 -20.76 3.77
N THR A 277 6.27 -20.98 5.03
CA THR A 277 6.29 -19.92 6.05
C THR A 277 7.56 -19.93 6.89
N TRP A 278 8.43 -20.94 6.73
CA TRP A 278 9.69 -21.07 7.48
C TRP A 278 10.69 -19.96 7.21
N LEU A 279 10.49 -19.20 6.15
CA LEU A 279 11.28 -18.01 5.88
C LEU A 279 11.15 -16.97 7.01
N PHE A 280 10.07 -16.99 7.80
CA PHE A 280 9.96 -16.22 9.05
C PHE A 280 11.03 -16.57 10.10
N PHE A 281 11.75 -17.69 10.02
CA PHE A 281 12.91 -17.90 10.89
C PHE A 281 14.05 -16.93 10.59
N PHE A 282 14.14 -16.45 9.34
CA PHE A 282 15.31 -15.72 8.84
C PHE A 282 15.02 -14.28 8.45
N VAL A 283 13.78 -13.95 8.06
CA VAL A 283 13.43 -12.60 7.60
C VAL A 283 12.10 -12.13 8.15
N SER A 284 12.00 -10.81 8.27
CA SER A 284 10.83 -10.11 8.80
C SER A 284 9.69 -10.03 7.80
N CYS A 285 10.02 -9.84 6.52
CA CYS A 285 9.05 -9.66 5.44
C CYS A 285 9.21 -10.73 4.34
N PRO A 286 8.93 -12.01 4.64
CA PRO A 286 9.12 -13.08 3.67
C PRO A 286 8.20 -12.98 2.46
N ASN A 287 7.07 -12.28 2.56
CA ASN A 287 6.21 -11.98 1.42
C ASN A 287 6.97 -11.16 0.36
N TYR A 288 7.76 -10.16 0.78
CA TYR A 288 8.60 -9.38 -0.13
C TYR A 288 9.72 -10.22 -0.72
N THR A 289 10.34 -11.11 0.07
CA THR A 289 11.35 -12.05 -0.44
C THR A 289 10.80 -12.94 -1.54
N TYR A 290 9.60 -13.49 -1.33
CA TYR A 290 8.93 -14.31 -2.33
C TYR A 290 8.50 -13.51 -3.57
N GLU A 291 7.98 -12.29 -3.39
CA GLU A 291 7.63 -11.41 -4.52
C GLU A 291 8.86 -11.14 -5.41
N VAL A 292 9.99 -10.79 -4.80
CA VAL A 292 11.27 -10.59 -5.52
C VAL A 292 11.70 -11.88 -6.22
N GLY A 293 11.58 -13.02 -5.55
CA GLY A 293 11.86 -14.33 -6.12
C GLY A 293 11.01 -14.67 -7.34
N SER A 294 9.71 -14.32 -7.33
CA SER A 294 8.82 -14.45 -8.48
C SER A 294 9.32 -13.62 -9.66
N TRP A 295 9.59 -12.33 -9.47
CA TRP A 295 10.03 -11.45 -10.56
C TRP A 295 11.43 -11.78 -11.09
N LEU A 296 12.34 -12.22 -10.22
CA LEU A 296 13.65 -12.72 -10.63
C LEU A 296 13.51 -14.02 -11.45
N SER A 297 12.67 -14.95 -11.01
CA SER A 297 12.37 -16.17 -11.75
C SER A 297 11.73 -15.86 -13.10
N PHE A 298 10.83 -14.87 -13.16
CA PHE A 298 10.20 -14.41 -14.39
C PHE A 298 11.23 -13.79 -15.35
N THR A 299 12.21 -13.05 -14.83
CA THR A 299 13.35 -12.52 -15.60
C THR A 299 14.19 -13.64 -16.17
N VAL A 300 14.54 -14.65 -15.35
CA VAL A 300 15.33 -15.81 -15.83
C VAL A 300 14.55 -16.62 -16.86
N MET A 301 13.24 -16.81 -16.67
CA MET A 301 12.41 -17.57 -17.60
C MET A 301 12.30 -16.89 -18.98
N THR A 302 12.14 -15.56 -18.99
CA THR A 302 11.88 -14.80 -20.22
C THR A 302 13.14 -14.22 -20.85
N GLN A 303 14.22 -14.06 -20.09
CA GLN A 303 15.43 -13.29 -20.42
C GLN A 303 15.12 -11.93 -21.06
N CYS A 304 14.12 -11.25 -20.50
CA CYS A 304 13.66 -9.96 -20.98
C CYS A 304 14.20 -8.84 -20.09
N VAL A 305 14.98 -7.92 -20.64
CA VAL A 305 15.61 -6.81 -19.91
C VAL A 305 14.59 -5.94 -19.13
N PRO A 306 13.46 -5.50 -19.73
CA PRO A 306 12.42 -4.78 -19.00
C PRO A 306 11.93 -5.48 -17.73
N VAL A 307 11.86 -6.82 -17.74
CA VAL A 307 11.45 -7.60 -16.56
C VAL A 307 12.52 -7.53 -15.47
N GLY A 308 13.80 -7.65 -15.85
CA GLY A 308 14.91 -7.52 -14.92
C GLY A 308 14.99 -6.13 -14.28
N VAL A 309 14.74 -5.07 -15.07
CA VAL A 309 14.66 -3.69 -14.56
C VAL A 309 13.52 -3.54 -13.56
N PHE A 310 12.33 -4.04 -13.90
CA PHE A 310 11.17 -4.01 -12.99
C PHE A 310 11.45 -4.77 -11.68
N ALA A 311 12.04 -5.96 -11.78
CA ALA A 311 12.42 -6.77 -10.62
C ALA A 311 13.43 -6.04 -9.72
N PHE A 312 14.43 -5.37 -10.31
CA PHE A 312 15.44 -4.61 -9.56
C PHE A 312 14.84 -3.40 -8.84
N LEU A 313 14.03 -2.59 -9.54
CA LEU A 313 13.37 -1.43 -8.93
C LEU A 313 12.40 -1.86 -7.82
N GLY A 314 11.61 -2.91 -8.07
CA GLY A 314 10.74 -3.50 -7.06
C GLY A 314 11.50 -4.03 -5.85
N PHE A 315 12.64 -4.69 -6.07
CA PHE A 315 13.51 -5.13 -4.98
C PHE A 315 14.03 -3.97 -4.12
N ALA A 316 14.53 -2.90 -4.76
CA ALA A 316 15.00 -1.72 -4.03
C ALA A 316 13.88 -1.09 -3.18
N GLN A 317 12.70 -0.90 -3.77
CA GLN A 317 11.53 -0.35 -3.08
C GLN A 317 11.09 -1.22 -1.90
N MET A 318 10.90 -2.52 -2.14
CA MET A 318 10.48 -3.45 -1.09
C MET A 318 11.54 -3.60 0.01
N THR A 319 12.82 -3.45 -0.31
CA THR A 319 13.89 -3.44 0.70
C THR A 319 13.75 -2.24 1.64
N MET A 320 13.45 -1.05 1.12
CA MET A 320 13.20 0.12 1.95
C MET A 320 12.00 -0.09 2.89
N TRP A 321 10.89 -0.62 2.36
CA TRP A 321 9.71 -0.94 3.17
C TRP A 321 9.98 -2.04 4.21
N ALA A 322 10.73 -3.08 3.83
CA ALA A 322 11.08 -4.18 4.72
C ALA A 322 11.93 -3.69 5.89
N ARG A 323 12.89 -2.79 5.64
CA ARG A 323 13.75 -2.20 6.67
C ARG A 323 12.95 -1.35 7.65
N ALA A 324 12.03 -0.53 7.15
CA ALA A 324 11.13 0.25 7.99
C ALA A 324 10.30 -0.68 8.91
N LYS A 325 9.66 -1.70 8.33
CA LYS A 325 8.88 -2.69 9.11
C LYS A 325 9.73 -3.45 10.12
N HIS A 326 10.92 -3.87 9.73
CA HIS A 326 11.85 -4.58 10.61
C HIS A 326 12.26 -3.71 11.80
N LYS A 327 12.57 -2.43 11.57
CA LYS A 327 12.86 -1.46 12.63
C LYS A 327 11.68 -1.32 13.59
N THR A 328 10.46 -1.14 13.07
CA THR A 328 9.25 -1.09 13.91
C THR A 328 9.09 -2.34 14.77
N TYR A 329 9.34 -3.53 14.23
CA TYR A 329 9.29 -4.75 15.04
C TYR A 329 10.33 -4.81 16.16
N ILE A 330 11.54 -4.28 15.94
CA ILE A 330 12.58 -4.22 16.98
C ILE A 330 12.18 -3.24 18.08
N GLU A 331 11.57 -2.11 17.71
CA GLU A 331 11.17 -1.06 18.66
C GLU A 331 9.95 -1.47 19.50
N GLU A 332 8.98 -2.17 18.89
CA GLU A 332 7.72 -2.54 19.54
C GLU A 332 7.82 -3.85 20.37
N PHE A 333 8.80 -4.72 20.07
CA PHE A 333 8.90 -6.03 20.72
C PHE A 333 10.30 -6.29 21.31
N GLU A 334 10.37 -6.34 22.65
CA GLU A 334 11.62 -6.67 23.36
C GLU A 334 12.14 -8.08 23.01
N ASP A 335 11.24 -9.04 22.82
CA ASP A 335 11.56 -10.44 22.49
C ASP A 335 11.74 -10.70 20.97
N TYR A 336 12.05 -9.67 20.19
CA TYR A 336 12.18 -9.83 18.74
C TYR A 336 13.40 -10.69 18.34
N PRO A 337 13.26 -11.67 17.43
CA PRO A 337 14.38 -12.56 17.06
C PRO A 337 15.55 -11.82 16.41
N VAL A 338 16.70 -11.78 17.10
CA VAL A 338 17.92 -11.06 16.69
C VAL A 338 18.51 -11.53 15.35
N LEU A 339 18.29 -12.80 14.98
CA LEU A 339 18.83 -13.37 13.73
C LEU A 339 18.01 -12.99 12.49
N ARG A 340 16.84 -12.35 12.64
CA ARG A 340 16.02 -11.96 11.48
C ARG A 340 16.65 -10.77 10.76
N SER A 341 16.73 -10.88 9.44
CA SER A 341 17.02 -9.78 8.53
C SER A 341 15.73 -9.14 8.01
N ALA A 342 15.82 -8.03 7.28
CA ALA A 342 14.61 -7.36 6.78
C ALA A 342 13.92 -8.17 5.67
N ILE A 343 14.69 -8.56 4.64
CA ILE A 343 14.16 -9.14 3.38
C ILE A 343 14.96 -10.31 2.83
N ILE A 344 16.30 -10.31 2.90
CA ILE A 344 17.12 -11.43 2.42
C ILE A 344 17.70 -12.16 3.64
N PRO A 345 17.64 -13.49 3.72
CA PRO A 345 18.27 -14.22 4.82
C PRO A 345 19.76 -13.88 4.93
N LEU A 346 20.22 -13.51 6.13
CA LEU A 346 21.63 -13.24 6.44
C LEU A 346 22.26 -12.03 5.72
N PHE A 347 21.45 -11.23 5.02
CA PHE A 347 21.88 -10.00 4.36
C PHE A 347 20.82 -8.91 4.53
N LEU A 348 21.28 -7.69 4.83
CA LEU A 348 20.47 -6.49 5.10
C LEU A 348 19.63 -6.54 6.38
#